data_AF-A0A434ACU1-F1
#
_entry.id   AF-A0A434ACU1-F1
#
_cell.length_a   1.000
_cell.length_b   1.000
_cell.length_c   1.000
_cell.angle_alpha   90.00
_cell.angle_beta   90.00
_cell.angle_gamma   90.00
#
_symmetry.space_group_name_H-M   'P 1'
#
loop_
_entity.id
_entity.type
_entity.pdbx_description
1 polymer ?
#
loop_
_entity_poly.entity_id
_entity_poly.type
_entity_poly.pdbx_seq_one_letter_code
_entity_poly.pdbx_strand_id
1 'polypeptide(L)'
;MEIKVTRSARSFFSIRTNAGILLLLFLTVNCTRREPAFTVKGDPAVTKDIKVNVEAIRDEGKTISTVYYNGRSYEFDNQNVLRYAIYVSYKDSFFYSTAFDNLHDRIKGSPLNEIVITKKEGIIHALYRPLKESDTVGGTPLQPSRLYFTNSPDKDTKKQKFTNFYKSK
;
A
#
# COMPACT_ATOMS: atom_id res chain seq x y z
N MET A 1 21.10 34.40 81.40
CA MET A 1 19.90 33.72 81.92
C MET A 1 18.93 33.55 80.77
N GLU A 2 18.53 32.30 80.53
CA GLU A 2 17.32 31.79 79.83
C GLU A 2 16.93 32.24 78.40
N ILE A 3 17.24 31.35 77.44
CA ILE A 3 16.35 30.57 76.53
C ILE A 3 15.01 31.22 76.08
N LYS A 4 14.79 31.34 74.75
CA LYS A 4 13.80 30.53 73.98
C LYS A 4 13.74 30.87 72.48
N VAL A 5 14.05 29.84 71.69
CA VAL A 5 13.67 29.66 70.29
C VAL A 5 12.21 29.21 70.23
N THR A 6 11.34 29.75 69.35
CA THR A 6 10.41 28.91 68.56
C THR A 6 9.81 29.59 67.31
N ARG A 7 9.96 28.84 66.21
CA ARG A 7 9.34 28.81 64.87
C ARG A 7 8.02 29.57 64.62
N SER A 8 7.90 30.09 63.39
CA SER A 8 6.75 29.81 62.53
C SER A 8 7.19 29.74 61.06
N ALA A 9 6.92 28.61 60.42
CA ALA A 9 7.13 28.36 59.01
C ALA A 9 5.80 28.53 58.27
N ARG A 10 5.83 29.16 57.09
CA ARG A 10 5.13 28.80 55.84
C ARG A 10 5.02 30.02 54.92
N SER A 11 5.64 29.94 53.77
CA SER A 11 4.99 30.35 52.52
C SER A 11 5.52 29.44 51.43
N PHE A 12 4.63 28.58 50.96
CA PHE A 12 4.89 27.60 49.91
C PHE A 12 5.11 28.33 48.59
N PHE A 13 6.16 27.93 47.88
CA PHE A 13 6.40 28.26 46.47
C PHE A 13 5.13 28.01 45.65
N SER A 14 4.70 29.04 44.93
CA SER A 14 3.58 28.99 43.99
C SER A 14 4.10 29.17 42.57
N ILE A 15 3.33 28.59 41.64
CA ILE A 15 3.32 28.75 40.18
C ILE A 15 4.24 27.75 39.45
N ARG A 16 3.77 26.51 39.24
CA ARG A 16 2.92 26.05 38.10
C ARG A 16 3.66 26.00 36.75
N THR A 17 4.30 24.86 36.51
CA THR A 17 4.27 24.06 35.27
C THR A 17 4.21 24.82 33.93
N ASN A 18 5.37 25.02 33.32
CA ASN A 18 5.55 25.24 31.87
C ASN A 18 5.19 23.97 31.04
N ALA A 19 4.08 23.30 31.37
CA ALA A 19 3.63 22.07 30.71
C ALA A 19 2.61 22.33 29.58
N GLY A 20 2.18 23.58 29.37
CA GLY A 20 1.18 23.93 28.37
C GLY A 20 1.72 24.12 26.95
N ILE A 21 3.01 24.44 26.80
CA ILE A 21 3.60 24.75 25.48
C ILE A 21 4.11 23.48 24.78
N LEU A 22 4.49 22.44 25.53
CA LEU A 22 4.97 21.18 24.94
C LEU A 22 3.84 20.32 24.34
N LEU A 23 2.58 20.53 24.77
CA LEU A 23 1.43 19.73 24.32
C LEU A 23 0.93 20.13 22.92
N LEU A 24 1.21 21.36 22.47
CA LEU A 24 0.84 21.84 21.14
C LEU A 24 1.74 21.29 20.02
N LEU A 25 2.97 20.85 20.35
CA LEU A 25 3.90 20.25 19.38
C LEU A 25 3.56 18.80 19.01
N PHE A 26 2.74 18.10 19.79
CA PHE A 26 2.26 16.76 19.46
C PHE A 26 0.97 16.76 18.62
N LEU A 27 0.37 17.93 18.39
CA LEU A 27 -0.87 18.08 17.60
C LEU A 27 -0.65 18.51 16.15
N THR A 28 0.61 18.66 15.70
CA THR A 28 0.92 18.56 14.27
C THR A 28 1.09 17.09 13.90
N VAL A 29 0.07 16.28 14.17
CA VAL A 29 -0.09 15.02 13.48
C VAL A 29 -0.25 15.42 12.02
N ASN A 30 0.84 15.28 11.26
CA ASN A 30 0.82 15.39 9.82
C ASN A 30 -0.31 14.48 9.34
N CYS A 31 -1.47 15.05 9.08
CA CYS A 31 -2.53 14.45 8.28
C CYS A 31 -2.04 14.44 6.83
N THR A 32 -0.89 13.83 6.57
CA THR A 32 -0.58 13.31 5.25
C THR A 32 -1.56 12.17 5.07
N ARG A 33 -2.65 12.41 4.33
CA ARG A 33 -3.53 11.36 3.79
C ARG A 33 -2.66 10.47 2.91
N ARG A 34 -1.93 9.55 3.53
CA ARG A 34 -1.19 8.52 2.80
C ARG A 34 -2.21 7.54 2.28
N GLU A 35 -2.11 7.25 0.99
CA GLU A 35 -2.88 6.16 0.41
C GLU A 35 -2.58 4.85 1.16
N PRO A 36 -3.52 3.91 1.21
CA PRO A 36 -3.27 2.61 1.81
C PRO A 36 -2.24 1.85 0.99
N ALA A 37 -1.46 1.04 1.69
CA ALA A 37 -0.55 0.09 1.06
C ALA A 37 -1.33 -0.94 0.23
N PHE A 38 -0.66 -1.51 -0.77
CA PHE A 38 -1.22 -2.61 -1.53
C PHE A 38 -1.38 -3.85 -0.66
N THR A 39 -2.53 -4.51 -0.77
CA THR A 39 -2.81 -5.77 -0.06
C THR A 39 -3.23 -6.85 -1.04
N VAL A 40 -2.89 -8.10 -0.75
CA VAL A 40 -3.32 -9.27 -1.53
C VAL A 40 -4.17 -10.17 -0.64
N LYS A 41 -5.39 -10.47 -1.09
CA LYS A 41 -6.32 -11.38 -0.41
C LYS A 41 -6.61 -12.60 -1.25
N GLY A 42 -6.76 -13.75 -0.61
CA GLY A 42 -7.07 -15.02 -1.26
C GLY A 42 -6.64 -16.19 -0.38
N ASP A 43 -6.90 -17.40 -0.86
CA ASP A 43 -6.42 -18.64 -0.21
C ASP A 43 -4.88 -18.65 -0.15
N PRO A 44 -4.26 -18.77 1.05
CA PRO A 44 -2.81 -18.87 1.21
C PRO A 44 -2.14 -19.95 0.37
N ALA A 45 -2.83 -21.06 0.10
CA ALA A 45 -2.31 -22.14 -0.75
C ALA A 45 -2.11 -21.70 -2.21
N VAL A 46 -2.84 -20.68 -2.65
CA VAL A 46 -2.73 -20.07 -3.98
C VAL A 46 -1.86 -18.83 -3.94
N THR A 47 -2.08 -17.93 -2.98
CA THR A 47 -1.42 -16.62 -2.95
C THR A 47 0.08 -16.71 -2.68
N LYS A 48 0.58 -17.78 -2.03
CA LYS A 48 2.03 -17.99 -1.89
C LYS A 48 2.80 -18.02 -3.22
N ASP A 49 2.14 -18.40 -4.31
CA ASP A 49 2.72 -18.49 -5.66
C ASP A 49 2.35 -17.27 -6.54
N ILE A 50 1.74 -16.24 -5.95
CA ILE A 50 1.38 -14.99 -6.62
C ILE A 50 2.52 -13.98 -6.46
N LYS A 51 2.82 -13.28 -7.55
CA LYS A 51 3.69 -12.10 -7.57
C LYS A 51 2.87 -10.92 -8.06
N VAL A 52 2.97 -9.80 -7.36
CA VAL A 52 2.35 -8.53 -7.76
C VAL A 52 3.42 -7.46 -7.86
N ASN A 53 3.59 -6.94 -9.07
CA ASN A 53 4.39 -5.76 -9.32
C ASN A 53 3.46 -4.60 -9.70
N VAL A 54 3.81 -3.41 -9.24
CA VAL A 54 3.06 -2.19 -9.52
C VAL A 54 4.02 -1.18 -10.14
N GLU A 55 3.68 -0.72 -11.35
CA GLU A 55 4.33 0.44 -11.98
C GLU A 55 3.54 1.69 -11.60
N ALA A 56 4.19 2.52 -10.78
CA ALA A 56 3.72 3.85 -10.42
C ALA A 56 4.09 4.83 -11.52
N ILE A 57 3.10 5.53 -12.06
CA ILE A 57 3.27 6.54 -13.09
C ILE A 57 3.05 7.91 -12.45
N ARG A 58 4.05 8.77 -12.55
CA ARG A 58 4.09 10.13 -12.00
C ARG A 58 4.48 11.12 -13.09
N ASP A 59 4.45 12.41 -12.79
CA ASP A 59 4.90 13.46 -13.71
C ASP A 59 6.40 13.32 -14.03
N GLU A 60 7.22 12.95 -13.04
CA GLU A 60 8.67 12.80 -13.18
C GLU A 60 9.09 11.47 -13.80
N GLY A 61 8.18 10.52 -14.00
CA GLY A 61 8.47 9.26 -14.68
C GLY A 61 7.74 8.04 -14.12
N LYS A 62 8.33 6.86 -14.38
CA LYS A 62 7.74 5.55 -14.04
C LYS A 62 8.70 4.75 -13.18
N THR A 63 8.17 4.17 -12.10
CA THR A 63 8.92 3.29 -11.21
C THR A 63 8.12 2.01 -10.99
N ILE A 64 8.76 0.85 -11.16
CA ILE A 64 8.16 -0.45 -10.86
C ILE A 64 8.70 -0.99 -9.54
N SER A 65 7.81 -1.47 -8.69
CA SER A 65 8.12 -2.06 -7.40
C SER A 65 7.31 -3.34 -7.19
N THR A 66 7.90 -4.34 -6.54
CA THR A 66 7.17 -5.52 -6.09
C THR A 66 6.44 -5.18 -4.81
N VAL A 67 5.12 -5.38 -4.79
CA VAL A 67 4.27 -5.13 -3.61
C VAL A 67 3.86 -6.41 -2.90
N TYR A 68 3.95 -7.54 -3.58
CA TYR A 68 3.67 -8.85 -3.00
C TYR A 68 4.45 -9.96 -3.69
N TYR A 69 5.10 -10.82 -2.90
CA TYR A 69 5.85 -11.97 -3.40
C TYR A 69 6.06 -13.02 -2.31
N ASN A 70 5.97 -14.30 -2.66
CA ASN A 70 6.18 -15.43 -1.74
C ASN A 70 5.38 -15.32 -0.44
N GLY A 71 4.11 -14.92 -0.52
CA GLY A 71 3.25 -14.79 0.65
C GLY A 71 3.46 -13.52 1.48
N ARG A 72 4.36 -12.62 1.08
CA ARG A 72 4.74 -11.43 1.84
C ARG A 72 4.40 -10.15 1.09
N SER A 73 3.88 -9.16 1.80
CA SER A 73 3.73 -7.79 1.30
C SER A 73 5.03 -7.01 1.46
N TYR A 74 5.26 -6.09 0.54
CA TYR A 74 6.43 -5.21 0.52
C TYR A 74 5.98 -3.75 0.52
N GLU A 75 6.82 -2.87 1.08
CA GLU A 75 6.54 -1.45 1.09
C GLU A 75 6.52 -0.88 -0.33
N PHE A 76 5.63 0.08 -0.54
CA PHE A 76 5.42 0.73 -1.82
C PHE A 76 5.22 2.22 -1.59
N ASP A 77 6.01 3.03 -2.31
CA ASP A 77 5.82 4.47 -2.32
C ASP A 77 4.63 4.83 -3.21
N ASN A 78 3.54 5.24 -2.57
CA ASN A 78 2.30 5.69 -3.18
C ASN A 78 2.15 7.22 -3.19
N GLN A 79 3.21 7.97 -2.92
CA GLN A 79 3.14 9.44 -2.95
C GLN A 79 3.12 9.95 -4.40
N ASN A 80 2.22 10.92 -4.65
CA ASN A 80 2.09 11.65 -5.92
C ASN A 80 1.95 10.75 -7.14
N VAL A 81 1.34 9.56 -6.99
CA VAL A 81 1.11 8.67 -8.12
C VAL A 81 -0.13 9.13 -8.88
N LEU A 82 0.00 9.31 -10.19
CA LEU A 82 -1.11 9.68 -11.07
C LEU A 82 -1.88 8.47 -11.55
N ARG A 83 -1.18 7.35 -11.77
CA ARG A 83 -1.77 6.12 -12.30
C ARG A 83 -0.96 4.91 -11.85
N TYR A 84 -1.67 3.83 -11.54
CA TYR A 84 -1.10 2.52 -11.30
C TYR A 84 -1.26 1.64 -12.54
N ALA A 85 -0.21 0.91 -12.90
CA ALA A 85 -0.31 -0.29 -13.72
C ALA A 85 0.09 -1.51 -12.88
N ILE A 86 -0.82 -2.46 -12.75
CA ILE A 86 -0.70 -3.62 -11.86
C ILE A 86 -0.45 -4.85 -12.71
N TYR A 87 0.59 -5.60 -12.36
CA TYR A 87 1.01 -6.82 -13.04
C TYR A 87 0.96 -7.97 -12.04
N VAL A 88 0.08 -8.93 -12.29
CA VAL A 88 -0.10 -10.12 -11.48
C VAL A 88 0.41 -11.33 -12.24
N SER A 89 1.29 -12.11 -11.61
CA SER A 89 1.70 -13.42 -12.11
C SER A 89 1.34 -14.52 -11.12
N TYR A 90 0.94 -15.68 -11.64
CA TYR A 90 0.84 -16.93 -10.90
C TYR A 90 1.84 -17.94 -11.47
N LYS A 91 2.77 -18.40 -10.62
CA LYS A 91 3.85 -19.34 -10.99
C LYS A 91 4.65 -18.90 -12.23
N ASP A 92 4.77 -17.59 -12.44
CA ASP A 92 5.45 -16.96 -13.58
C ASP A 92 4.99 -17.49 -14.97
N SER A 93 3.78 -18.06 -15.04
CA SER A 93 3.23 -18.75 -16.22
C SER A 93 1.86 -18.24 -16.64
N PHE A 94 1.10 -17.67 -15.70
CA PHE A 94 -0.22 -17.09 -15.92
C PHE A 94 -0.23 -15.63 -15.50
N PHE A 95 -0.86 -14.77 -16.32
CA PHE A 95 -0.68 -13.32 -16.24
C PHE A 95 -2.01 -12.59 -16.29
N TYR A 96 -2.08 -11.49 -15.54
CA TYR A 96 -3.17 -10.52 -15.57
C TYR A 96 -2.58 -9.13 -15.35
N SER A 97 -3.07 -8.14 -16.08
CA SER A 97 -2.75 -6.74 -15.79
C SER A 97 -3.97 -5.87 -15.85
N THR A 98 -3.94 -4.80 -15.09
CA THR A 98 -4.92 -3.72 -15.18
C THR A 98 -4.22 -2.38 -14.92
N ALA A 99 -4.84 -1.29 -15.33
CA ALA A 99 -4.35 0.05 -15.06
C ALA A 99 -5.48 0.93 -14.57
N PHE A 100 -5.20 1.77 -13.59
CA PHE A 100 -6.19 2.59 -12.93
C PHE A 100 -5.62 3.97 -12.63
N ASP A 101 -6.35 5.02 -12.99
CA ASP A 101 -5.96 6.39 -12.66
C ASP A 101 -6.16 6.61 -11.17
N ASN A 102 -5.10 7.08 -10.52
CA ASN A 102 -5.11 7.28 -9.09
C ASN A 102 -5.79 8.63 -8.80
N LEU A 103 -7.09 8.58 -8.59
CA LEU A 103 -7.94 9.75 -8.34
C LEU A 103 -8.08 10.09 -6.86
N HIS A 104 -7.22 9.53 -6.00
CA HIS A 104 -7.20 9.89 -4.59
C HIS A 104 -6.88 11.39 -4.49
N ASP A 105 -7.69 12.10 -3.70
CA ASP A 105 -7.84 13.56 -3.59
C ASP A 105 -8.89 14.25 -4.46
N ARG A 106 -9.45 13.64 -5.53
CA ARG A 106 -10.43 14.37 -6.38
C ARG A 106 -11.87 13.86 -6.34
N ILE A 107 -12.21 12.57 -6.45
CA ILE A 107 -13.65 12.14 -6.49
C ILE A 107 -13.86 10.72 -5.95
N LYS A 108 -14.83 10.60 -5.01
CA LYS A 108 -15.60 9.44 -4.48
C LYS A 108 -14.88 8.12 -4.12
N GLY A 109 -14.74 7.90 -2.81
CA GLY A 109 -14.61 6.58 -2.22
C GLY A 109 -13.50 6.48 -1.18
N SER A 110 -13.57 5.46 -0.34
CA SER A 110 -12.51 5.15 0.61
C SER A 110 -11.38 4.40 -0.11
N PRO A 111 -10.14 4.91 -0.10
CA PRO A 111 -9.04 4.25 -0.80
C PRO A 111 -8.79 2.86 -0.21
N LEU A 112 -8.40 1.88 -1.03
CA LEU A 112 -8.20 0.49 -0.61
C LEU A 112 -6.92 -0.18 -1.15
N ASN A 113 -6.67 -0.14 -2.46
CA ASN A 113 -5.54 -0.84 -3.11
C ASN A 113 -5.45 -2.36 -2.81
N GLU A 114 -6.54 -3.09 -3.04
CA GLU A 114 -6.61 -4.54 -2.76
C GLU A 114 -6.59 -5.37 -4.05
N ILE A 115 -5.73 -6.38 -4.12
CA ILE A 115 -5.75 -7.42 -5.16
C ILE A 115 -6.40 -8.67 -4.57
N VAL A 116 -7.53 -9.09 -5.13
CA VAL A 116 -8.27 -10.29 -4.72
C VAL A 116 -7.94 -11.43 -5.68
N ILE A 117 -7.46 -12.54 -5.14
CA ILE A 117 -7.14 -13.77 -5.85
C ILE A 117 -8.16 -14.84 -5.48
N THR A 118 -8.83 -15.40 -6.48
CA THR A 118 -9.79 -16.50 -6.29
C THR A 118 -9.51 -17.66 -7.22
N LYS A 119 -9.85 -18.87 -6.79
CA LYS A 119 -9.80 -20.08 -7.63
C LYS A 119 -11.22 -20.56 -7.88
N LYS A 120 -11.63 -20.60 -9.15
CA LYS A 120 -12.94 -21.10 -9.58
C LYS A 120 -12.71 -22.14 -10.66
N GLU A 121 -13.27 -23.35 -10.47
CA GLU A 121 -13.14 -24.45 -11.45
C GLU A 121 -11.69 -24.74 -11.86
N GLY A 122 -10.75 -24.62 -10.91
CA GLY A 122 -9.32 -24.82 -11.17
C GLY A 122 -8.59 -23.61 -11.78
N ILE A 123 -9.31 -22.58 -12.24
CA ILE A 123 -8.75 -21.39 -12.88
C ILE A 123 -8.55 -20.29 -11.84
N ILE A 124 -7.35 -19.69 -11.86
CA ILE A 124 -7.01 -18.56 -10.98
C ILE A 124 -7.52 -17.26 -11.62
N HIS A 125 -8.22 -16.46 -10.82
CA HIS A 125 -8.76 -15.16 -11.21
C HIS A 125 -8.17 -14.07 -10.31
N ALA A 126 -7.92 -12.91 -10.88
CA ALA A 126 -7.50 -11.71 -10.15
C ALA A 126 -8.48 -10.55 -10.38
N LEU A 127 -8.70 -9.76 -9.32
CA LEU A 127 -9.44 -8.51 -9.35
C LEU A 127 -8.64 -7.46 -8.59
N TYR A 128 -8.50 -6.27 -9.16
CA TYR A 128 -7.99 -5.12 -8.41
C TYR A 128 -9.14 -4.23 -7.96
N ARG A 129 -9.11 -3.84 -6.68
CA ARG A 129 -10.08 -2.96 -6.03
C ARG A 129 -9.36 -1.68 -5.58
N PRO A 130 -9.48 -0.59 -6.34
CA PRO A 130 -8.89 0.70 -5.96
C PRO A 130 -9.61 1.35 -4.78
N LEU A 131 -10.93 1.16 -4.66
CA LEU A 131 -11.79 1.74 -3.63
C LEU A 131 -12.54 0.65 -2.87
N LYS A 132 -12.94 0.93 -1.61
CA LYS A 132 -13.78 0.01 -0.83
C LYS A 132 -15.13 -0.23 -1.49
N GLU A 133 -15.66 0.80 -2.13
CA GLU A 133 -16.96 0.83 -2.80
C GLU A 133 -16.90 0.28 -4.22
N SER A 134 -15.72 -0.06 -4.75
CA SER A 134 -15.59 -0.67 -6.07
C SER A 134 -16.37 -1.99 -6.13
N ASP A 135 -17.18 -2.15 -7.19
CA ASP A 135 -17.89 -3.39 -7.48
C ASP A 135 -16.92 -4.57 -7.46
N THR A 136 -17.33 -5.63 -6.78
CA THR A 136 -16.54 -6.87 -6.64
C THR A 136 -16.88 -7.89 -7.73
N VAL A 137 -17.67 -7.50 -8.73
CA VAL A 137 -18.17 -8.40 -9.76
C VAL A 137 -17.04 -8.76 -10.73
N GLY A 138 -16.68 -10.04 -10.72
CA GLY A 138 -15.92 -10.69 -11.79
C GLY A 138 -14.41 -10.45 -11.75
N GLY A 139 -13.67 -11.28 -11.02
CA GLY A 139 -12.23 -11.42 -11.28
C GLY A 139 -11.98 -11.89 -12.71
N THR A 140 -10.89 -11.43 -13.30
CA THR A 140 -10.47 -11.86 -14.65
C THR A 140 -9.59 -13.10 -14.53
N PRO A 141 -9.81 -14.16 -15.33
CA PRO A 141 -8.95 -15.33 -15.34
C PRO A 141 -7.54 -14.97 -15.80
N LEU A 142 -6.53 -15.37 -15.05
CA LEU A 142 -5.13 -15.21 -15.46
C LEU A 142 -4.87 -16.07 -16.69
N GLN A 143 -4.27 -15.46 -17.72
CA GLN A 143 -4.07 -16.10 -19.01
C GLN A 143 -2.67 -16.71 -19.09
N PRO A 144 -2.50 -17.89 -19.71
CA PRO A 144 -1.18 -18.46 -19.93
C PRO A 144 -0.34 -17.57 -20.85
N SER A 145 0.98 -17.56 -20.64
CA SER A 145 1.96 -16.75 -21.39
C SER A 145 1.72 -16.74 -22.91
N ARG A 146 1.46 -17.92 -23.49
CA ARG A 146 1.26 -18.12 -24.93
C ARG A 146 0.09 -17.33 -25.51
N LEU A 147 -0.95 -17.07 -24.72
CA LEU A 147 -2.14 -16.31 -25.15
C LEU A 147 -1.96 -14.83 -24.83
N TYR A 148 -1.42 -14.55 -23.65
CA TYR A 148 -1.33 -13.19 -23.12
C TYR A 148 -0.36 -12.29 -23.91
N PHE A 149 0.74 -12.86 -24.41
CA PHE A 149 1.77 -12.08 -25.14
C PHE A 149 1.77 -12.30 -26.66
N THR A 150 0.78 -13.02 -27.21
CA THR A 150 0.74 -13.47 -28.62
C THR A 150 1.05 -12.36 -29.64
N ASN A 151 0.57 -11.14 -29.39
CA ASN A 151 0.67 -10.01 -30.32
C ASN A 151 1.62 -8.91 -29.82
N SER A 152 2.50 -9.21 -28.87
CA SER A 152 3.41 -8.20 -28.31
C SER A 152 4.77 -8.25 -29.02
N PRO A 153 5.18 -7.18 -29.75
CA PRO A 153 6.52 -7.11 -30.34
C PRO A 153 7.62 -7.23 -29.27
N ASP A 154 7.39 -6.67 -28.07
CA ASP A 154 8.33 -6.69 -26.95
C ASP A 154 7.94 -7.69 -25.85
N LYS A 155 7.55 -8.91 -26.24
CA LYS A 155 7.00 -9.91 -25.31
C LYS A 155 7.90 -10.17 -24.08
N ASP A 156 9.22 -10.21 -24.27
CA ASP A 156 10.16 -10.56 -23.20
C ASP A 156 10.29 -9.42 -22.20
N THR A 157 10.44 -8.18 -22.69
CA THR A 157 10.45 -6.97 -21.86
C THR A 157 9.12 -6.80 -21.11
N LYS A 158 7.98 -7.08 -21.76
CA LYS A 158 6.69 -7.04 -21.05
C LYS A 158 6.58 -8.13 -19.99
N LYS A 159 7.03 -9.36 -20.28
CA LYS A 159 7.01 -10.47 -19.32
C LYS A 159 7.82 -10.14 -18.06
N GLN A 160 8.95 -9.45 -18.21
CA GLN A 160 9.77 -9.01 -17.06
C GLN A 160 9.01 -8.13 -16.07
N LYS A 161 8.02 -7.34 -16.51
CA LYS A 161 7.18 -6.55 -15.59
C LYS A 161 6.36 -7.43 -14.65
N PHE A 162 6.07 -8.66 -15.04
CA PHE A 162 5.34 -9.63 -14.22
C PHE A 162 6.26 -10.51 -13.38
N THR A 163 7.41 -10.93 -13.92
CA THR A 163 8.20 -12.02 -13.35
C THR A 163 9.42 -11.57 -12.54
N ASN A 164 9.96 -10.38 -12.79
CA ASN A 164 11.11 -9.90 -12.03
C ASN A 164 10.67 -9.41 -10.64
N PHE A 165 11.61 -9.46 -9.70
CA PHE A 165 11.47 -8.84 -8.40
C PHE A 165 12.12 -7.44 -8.43
N TYR A 166 11.40 -6.43 -7.96
CA TYR A 166 11.82 -5.04 -7.94
C TYR A 166 11.76 -4.53 -6.50
N LYS A 167 12.92 -4.25 -5.90
CA LYS A 167 12.99 -3.68 -4.54
C LYS A 167 12.41 -2.26 -4.56
N SER A 168 11.56 -1.94 -3.58
CA SER A 168 11.33 -0.56 -3.19
C SER A 168 12.63 0.02 -2.60
N LYS A 169 12.89 1.29 -2.91
CA LYS A 169 14.01 2.05 -2.35
C LYS A 169 13.65 2.57 -0.96
#